data_AF-A0ABD5DEZ8-F1
#
_entry.id   AF-A0ABD5DEZ8-F1
#
_cell.length_a   1.000
_cell.length_b   1.000
_cell.length_c   1.000
_cell.angle_alpha   90.00
_cell.angle_beta   90.00
_cell.angle_gamma   90.00
#
_symmetry.space_group_name_H-M   'P 1'
#
loop_
_entity.id
_entity.type
_entity.pdbx_description
1 polymer ?
#
loop_
_entity_poly.entity_id
_entity_poly.type
_entity_poly.pdbx_seq_one_letter_code
_entity_poly.pdbx_strand_id
1 'polypeptide(L)'
;GPNVLVYDSFIGLAEAQLQYIVDGLLQMKAKGIAKLSVKSEIIKKHNELVQKHLQTTVFNSGGCKSYYLDANGRNFAAWPWSLKKLK
;
A
#
# COMPACT_ATOMS: atom_id res chain seq x y z
N GLY A 1 3.77 -4.10 -4.69
CA GLY A 1 2.65 -3.69 -5.57
C GLY A 1 2.50 -2.18 -5.58
N PRO A 2 1.42 -1.62 -6.17
CA PRO A 2 1.10 -0.20 -6.07
C PRO A 2 0.71 0.18 -4.63
N ASN A 3 0.75 1.48 -4.30
CA ASN A 3 0.43 2.03 -2.98
C ASN A 3 1.15 1.37 -1.80
N VAL A 4 2.31 0.75 -2.03
CA VAL A 4 3.09 0.08 -0.98
C VAL A 4 4.59 0.14 -1.23
N LEU A 5 5.02 0.86 -2.28
CA LEU A 5 6.44 1.11 -2.48
C LEU A 5 6.91 2.05 -1.36
N VAL A 6 7.80 1.52 -0.52
CA VAL A 6 8.36 2.24 0.62
C VAL A 6 9.82 2.53 0.34
N TYR A 7 10.31 3.66 0.83
CA TYR A 7 11.73 4.01 0.89
C TYR A 7 12.49 3.29 2.04
N ASP A 8 11.83 2.33 2.69
CA ASP A 8 12.39 1.42 3.71
C ASP A 8 13.00 0.17 3.05
N SER A 9 13.59 -0.72 3.87
CA SER A 9 14.11 -2.02 3.41
C SER A 9 13.04 -2.85 2.71
N PHE A 10 13.33 -3.27 1.48
CA PHE A 10 12.47 -4.17 0.72
C PHE A 10 12.27 -5.53 1.41
N ILE A 11 13.29 -6.06 2.10
CA ILE A 11 13.18 -7.31 2.86
C ILE A 11 12.16 -7.16 3.98
N GLY A 12 12.25 -6.08 4.78
CA GLY A 12 11.30 -5.82 5.87
C GLY A 12 9.86 -5.61 5.38
N LEU A 13 9.69 -5.02 4.20
CA LEU A 13 8.39 -4.92 3.52
C LEU A 13 7.87 -6.32 3.12
N ALA A 14 8.71 -7.13 2.48
CA ALA A 14 8.34 -8.48 2.04
C ALA A 14 7.95 -9.37 3.22
N GLU A 15 8.71 -9.33 4.31
CA GLU A 15 8.40 -10.04 5.56
C GLU A 15 7.04 -9.61 6.13
N ALA A 16 6.77 -8.30 6.21
CA ALA A 16 5.49 -7.78 6.71
C ALA A 16 4.30 -8.25 5.87
N GLN A 17 4.43 -8.19 4.53
CA GLN A 17 3.37 -8.61 3.63
C GLN A 17 3.14 -10.12 3.69
N LEU A 18 4.21 -10.92 3.67
CA LEU A 18 4.11 -12.38 3.75
C LEU A 18 3.48 -12.80 5.08
N GLN A 19 3.88 -12.18 6.19
CA GLN A 19 3.28 -12.46 7.50
C GLN A 19 1.77 -12.22 7.50
N TYR A 20 1.31 -11.08 6.98
CA TYR A 20 -0.13 -10.75 6.93
C TYR A 20 -0.92 -11.70 6.02
N ILE A 21 -0.37 -12.03 4.83
CA ILE A 21 -1.03 -12.92 3.87
C ILE A 21 -1.13 -14.34 4.44
N VAL A 22 -0.03 -14.87 4.99
CA VAL A 22 0.00 -16.23 5.56
C VAL A 22 -0.94 -16.34 6.75
N ASP A 23 -0.95 -15.36 7.66
CA ASP A 23 -1.90 -15.32 8.77
C ASP A 23 -3.36 -15.37 8.28
N GLY A 24 -3.71 -14.53 7.29
CA GLY A 24 -5.03 -14.53 6.68
C GLY A 24 -5.42 -15.88 6.06
N LEU A 25 -4.50 -16.53 5.34
CA LEU A 25 -4.72 -17.86 4.75
C LEU A 25 -4.92 -18.94 5.80
N LEU A 26 -4.14 -18.92 6.89
CA LEU A 26 -4.30 -19.86 8.01
C LEU A 26 -5.64 -19.67 8.71
N GLN A 27 -6.07 -18.42 8.92
CA GLN A 27 -7.40 -18.12 9.46
C GLN A 27 -8.53 -18.58 8.53
N MET A 28 -8.39 -18.37 7.22
CA MET A 28 -9.37 -18.86 6.24
C MET A 28 -9.49 -20.38 6.29
N LYS A 29 -8.36 -21.10 6.35
CA LYS A 29 -8.33 -22.56 6.51
C LYS A 29 -9.01 -23.01 7.80
N ALA A 30 -8.67 -22.39 8.93
CA ALA A 30 -9.22 -22.74 10.24
C ALA A 30 -10.74 -22.50 10.34
N LYS A 31 -11.24 -21.46 9.66
CA LYS A 31 -12.66 -21.07 9.68
C LYS A 31 -13.48 -21.63 8.51
N GLY A 32 -12.87 -22.41 7.61
CA GLY A 32 -13.55 -22.94 6.42
C GLY A 32 -14.00 -21.86 5.42
N ILE A 33 -13.31 -20.71 5.37
CA ILE A 33 -13.66 -19.60 4.48
C ILE A 33 -13.05 -19.86 3.09
N ALA A 34 -13.90 -20.06 2.09
CA ALA A 34 -13.46 -20.33 0.71
C ALA A 34 -13.05 -19.08 -0.09
N LYS A 35 -13.55 -17.90 0.28
CA LYS A 35 -13.30 -16.65 -0.45
C LYS A 35 -13.24 -15.45 0.48
N LEU A 36 -12.24 -14.61 0.28
CA LEU A 36 -12.13 -13.28 0.85
C LEU A 36 -12.20 -12.25 -0.29
N SER A 37 -12.93 -11.16 -0.10
CA SER A 37 -12.91 -10.03 -1.01
C SER A 37 -13.07 -8.74 -0.20
N VAL A 38 -12.30 -7.71 -0.57
CA VAL A 38 -12.40 -6.40 0.05
C VAL A 38 -13.48 -5.61 -0.67
N LYS A 39 -14.38 -4.96 0.10
CA LYS A 39 -15.44 -4.16 -0.48
C LYS A 39 -14.86 -2.96 -1.25
N SER A 40 -15.45 -2.65 -2.41
CA SER A 40 -14.95 -1.62 -3.33
C SER A 40 -14.82 -0.23 -2.69
N GLU A 41 -15.76 0.13 -1.83
CA GLU A 41 -15.79 1.40 -1.11
C GLU A 41 -14.64 1.53 -0.09
N ILE A 42 -14.18 0.41 0.47
CA ILE A 42 -13.04 0.38 1.38
C ILE A 42 -11.74 0.62 0.60
N ILE A 43 -11.59 -0.03 -0.56
CA ILE A 43 -10.44 0.20 -1.45
C ILE A 43 -10.41 1.67 -1.90
N LYS A 44 -11.56 2.23 -2.29
CA LYS A 44 -11.67 3.64 -2.71
C LYS A 44 -11.26 4.60 -1.59
N LYS A 45 -11.83 4.46 -0.39
CA LYS A 45 -11.51 5.30 0.77
C LYS A 45 -10.03 5.19 1.16
N HIS A 46 -9.47 3.99 1.14
CA HIS A 46 -8.05 3.79 1.41
C HIS A 46 -7.17 4.53 0.40
N ASN A 47 -7.49 4.42 -0.89
CA ASN A 47 -6.76 5.12 -1.95
C ASN A 47 -6.89 6.64 -1.84
N GLU A 48 -8.07 7.18 -1.51
CA GLU A 48 -8.26 8.60 -1.23
C GLU A 48 -7.36 9.09 -0.08
N LEU A 49 -7.26 8.31 0.99
CA LEU A 49 -6.36 8.61 2.11
C LEU A 49 -4.89 8.56 1.69
N VAL A 50 -4.47 7.55 0.94
CA VAL A 50 -3.11 7.42 0.41
C VAL A 50 -2.77 8.63 -0.47
N GLN A 51 -3.62 8.94 -1.46
CA GLN A 51 -3.39 10.05 -2.38
C GLN A 51 -3.35 11.41 -1.67
N LYS A 52 -4.19 11.61 -0.64
CA LYS A 52 -4.18 12.82 0.19
C LYS A 52 -2.83 13.01 0.90
N HIS A 53 -2.30 11.96 1.51
CA HIS A 53 -1.04 12.06 2.27
C HIS A 53 0.18 12.08 1.36
N LEU A 54 0.10 11.50 0.16
CA LEU A 54 1.18 11.58 -0.82
C LEU A 54 1.48 13.01 -1.25
N GLN A 55 0.48 13.91 -1.30
CA GLN A 55 0.67 15.31 -1.70
C GLN A 55 1.72 16.06 -0.88
N THR A 56 1.89 15.71 0.40
CA THR A 56 2.85 16.37 1.31
C THR A 56 4.22 15.69 1.34
N THR A 57 4.40 14.60 0.59
CA THR A 57 5.68 13.86 0.55
C THR A 57 6.59 14.42 -0.53
N VAL A 58 7.90 14.28 -0.35
CA VAL A 58 8.90 14.64 -1.37
C VAL A 58 8.69 13.93 -2.71
N PHE A 59 8.01 12.79 -2.73
CA PHE A 59 7.67 12.05 -3.96
C PHE A 59 6.66 12.77 -4.86
N ASN A 60 5.90 13.73 -4.31
CA ASN A 60 4.97 14.58 -5.04
C ASN A 60 5.35 16.06 -4.98
N SER A 61 5.80 16.57 -3.82
CA SER A 61 6.11 17.99 -3.64
C SER A 61 7.55 18.37 -4.01
N GLY A 62 8.40 17.39 -4.34
CA GLY A 62 9.83 17.60 -4.61
C GLY A 62 10.16 18.29 -5.95
N GLY A 63 9.17 18.72 -6.73
CA GLY A 63 9.37 19.53 -7.94
C GLY A 63 9.87 18.81 -9.19
N CYS A 64 10.35 17.57 -9.09
CA CYS A 64 10.79 16.75 -10.22
C CYS A 64 9.69 15.76 -10.67
N LYS A 65 9.56 15.55 -11.99
CA LYS A 65 8.78 14.42 -12.53
C LYS A 65 9.47 13.12 -12.14
N SER A 66 8.90 12.38 -11.20
CA SER A 66 9.45 11.10 -10.74
C SER A 66 8.81 9.94 -11.50
N TYR A 67 9.50 8.79 -11.53
CA TYR A 67 9.01 7.53 -12.13
C TYR A 67 7.67 7.06 -11.53
N TYR A 68 7.30 7.54 -10.34
CA TYR A 68 6.09 7.15 -9.62
C TYR A 68 4.85 7.95 -10.03
N LEU A 69 5.01 9.03 -10.79
CA LEU A 69 3.92 9.87 -11.25
C LEU A 69 3.46 9.43 -12.64
N ASP A 70 2.14 9.32 -12.82
CA ASP A 70 1.54 9.15 -14.14
C ASP A 70 1.49 10.48 -14.93
N ALA A 71 0.95 10.43 -16.15
CA ALA A 71 0.81 11.60 -17.03
C ALA A 71 -0.05 12.74 -16.41
N ASN A 72 -0.90 12.42 -15.43
CA ASN A 72 -1.74 13.37 -14.71
C ASN A 72 -1.12 13.83 -13.37
N GLY A 73 0.13 13.43 -13.08
CA GLY A 73 0.81 13.74 -11.83
C GLY A 73 0.32 12.93 -10.63
N ARG A 74 -0.44 11.84 -10.86
CA ARG A 74 -0.90 10.97 -9.78
C ARG A 74 0.19 9.97 -9.42
N ASN A 75 0.51 9.89 -8.13
CA ASN A 75 1.46 8.89 -7.64
C ASN A 75 0.75 7.55 -7.45
N PHE A 76 1.10 6.54 -8.25
CA PHE A 76 0.45 5.22 -8.22
C PHE A 76 1.22 4.18 -7.40
N ALA A 77 2.44 4.50 -6.96
CA ALA A 77 3.37 3.52 -6.42
C ALA A 77 3.61 3.70 -4.91
N ALA A 78 3.85 4.93 -4.48
CA ALA A 78 4.45 5.20 -3.17
C ALA A 78 3.47 5.01 -2.00
N TRP A 79 4.03 4.64 -0.86
CA TRP A 79 3.36 4.60 0.44
C TRP A 79 3.78 5.83 1.25
N PRO A 80 2.84 6.69 1.69
CA PRO A 80 3.19 7.97 2.31
C PRO A 80 3.51 7.86 3.82
N TRP A 81 3.51 6.66 4.39
CA TRP A 81 3.77 6.42 5.82
C TRP A 81 4.96 5.47 6.02
N SER A 82 5.38 5.28 7.27
CA SER A 82 6.46 4.35 7.60
C SER A 82 6.02 2.88 7.48
N LEU A 83 6.99 1.95 7.37
CA LEU A 83 6.72 0.51 7.46
C LEU A 83 5.98 0.12 8.75
N LYS A 84 6.18 0.85 9.86
CA LYS A 84 5.44 0.63 11.12
C LYS A 84 3.93 0.83 10.96
N LYS A 85 3.49 1.68 10.02
CA LYS A 85 2.06 1.87 9.74
C LYS A 85 1.43 0.72 8.95
N LEU A 86 2.27 -0.08 8.28
CA LEU A 86 1.85 -1.23 7.48
C LEU A 86 1.72 -2.51 8.32
N LYS A 87 2.57 -2.67 9.33
CA LYS A 87 2.51 -3.75 10.33
C LYS A 87 1.39 -3.50 11.34
#